data_AF-A0A6V7HPU0-F1
#
_entry.id   AF-A0A6V7HPU0-F1
#
_cell.length_a   1.000
_cell.length_b   1.000
_cell.length_c   1.000
_cell.angle_alpha   90.00
_cell.angle_beta   90.00
_cell.angle_gamma   90.00
#
_symmetry.space_group_name_H-M   'P 1'
#
loop_
_entity.id
_entity.type
_entity.pdbx_description
1 polymer ?
#
loop_
_entity_poly.entity_id
_entity_poly.type
_entity_poly.pdbx_seq_one_letter_code
_entity_poly.pdbx_strand_id
1 'polypeptide(L)'
;RIINRFSKDIGCIDEFIPMYLCDVMQLFTIIFGVVIQVMIVNWWSILPMIVMGFVYWKIKNVYAATAQDLKRLESISKSPMFSHMNASFTGLVTIRSAGAQEILRKEFDQQQDVNTGASSLLITTGAAFGLWLDLITMIFIALLTYSFVIVKD
;
A
#
# COMPACT_ATOMS: atom_id res chain seq x y z
N ARG A 1 27.39 12.61 -13.45
CA ARG A 1 25.95 12.20 -13.61
C ARG A 1 25.67 10.82 -13.03
N ILE A 2 26.45 9.77 -13.34
CA ILE A 2 26.28 8.42 -12.76
C ILE A 2 26.43 8.44 -11.23
N ILE A 3 27.51 9.07 -10.73
CA ILE A 3 27.77 9.20 -9.29
C ILE A 3 26.63 9.93 -8.55
N ASN A 4 26.04 10.96 -9.16
CA ASN A 4 24.95 11.71 -8.53
C ASN A 4 23.64 10.93 -8.46
N ARG A 5 23.43 9.97 -9.38
CA ARG A 5 22.28 9.06 -9.34
C ARG A 5 22.50 7.95 -8.32
N PHE A 6 23.68 7.33 -8.34
CA PHE A 6 24.05 6.33 -7.34
C PHE A 6 24.04 6.87 -5.92
N SER A 7 24.61 8.06 -5.68
CA SER A 7 24.63 8.67 -4.35
C SER A 7 23.22 8.99 -3.84
N LYS A 8 22.30 9.36 -4.73
CA LYS A 8 20.91 9.64 -4.37
C LYS A 8 20.10 8.36 -4.13
N ASP A 9 20.28 7.35 -4.98
CA ASP A 9 19.60 6.07 -4.84
C ASP A 9 20.09 5.32 -3.59
N ILE A 10 21.41 5.32 -3.32
CA ILE A 10 22.01 4.76 -2.09
C ILE A 10 21.51 5.50 -0.85
N GLY A 11 21.51 6.83 -0.85
CA GLY A 11 21.00 7.59 0.29
C GLY A 11 19.53 7.28 0.61
N CYS A 12 18.70 7.11 -0.42
CA CYS A 12 17.30 6.73 -0.27
C CYS A 12 17.16 5.30 0.32
N ILE A 13 17.97 4.36 -0.18
CA ILE A 13 18.02 2.97 0.31
C ILE A 13 18.44 2.92 1.78
N ASP A 14 19.48 3.66 2.14
CA ASP A 14 20.06 3.68 3.49
C ASP A 14 19.09 4.30 4.52
N GLU A 15 18.23 5.21 4.11
CA GLU A 15 17.23 5.82 4.99
C GLU A 15 16.01 4.90 5.16
N PHE A 16 15.46 4.37 4.08
CA PHE A 16 14.18 3.65 4.11
C PHE A 16 14.30 2.18 4.48
N ILE A 17 15.34 1.46 4.01
CA ILE A 17 15.43 0.00 4.24
C ILE A 17 15.57 -0.35 5.73
N PRO A 18 16.43 0.32 6.53
CA PRO A 18 16.56 -0.01 7.95
C PRO A 18 15.24 0.17 8.70
N MET A 19 14.49 1.23 8.38
CA MET A 19 13.18 1.50 8.96
C MET A 19 12.22 0.33 8.69
N TYR A 20 12.07 -0.08 7.42
CA TYR A 20 11.20 -1.20 7.07
C TYR A 20 11.65 -2.54 7.65
N LEU A 21 12.96 -2.78 7.78
CA LEU A 21 13.47 -4.01 8.40
C LEU A 21 13.11 -4.08 9.89
N CYS A 22 13.23 -2.97 10.63
CA CYS A 22 12.81 -2.90 12.02
C CYS A 22 11.31 -3.21 12.17
N ASP A 23 10.46 -2.62 11.33
CA ASP A 23 9.02 -2.86 11.35
C ASP A 23 8.69 -4.34 11.09
N VAL A 24 9.36 -4.95 10.11
CA VAL A 24 9.18 -6.37 9.77
C VAL A 24 9.62 -7.27 10.92
N MET A 25 10.77 -7.01 11.54
CA MET A 25 11.24 -7.77 12.71
C MET A 25 10.29 -7.65 13.90
N GLN A 26 9.77 -6.45 14.15
CA GLN A 26 8.79 -6.23 15.20
C GLN A 26 7.51 -7.03 14.94
N LEU A 27 6.97 -6.98 13.71
CA LEU A 27 5.78 -7.74 13.31
C LEU A 27 5.99 -9.25 13.44
N PHE A 28 7.14 -9.78 13.03
CA PHE A 28 7.48 -11.19 13.21
C PHE A 28 7.46 -11.60 14.68
N THR A 29 8.02 -10.78 15.55
CA THR A 29 8.07 -11.05 17.00
C THR A 29 6.68 -11.04 17.61
N ILE A 30 5.82 -10.09 17.22
CA ILE A 30 4.42 -10.03 17.68
C ILE A 30 3.65 -11.29 17.24
N ILE A 31 3.73 -11.67 15.96
CA ILE A 31 3.04 -12.86 15.44
C ILE A 31 3.50 -14.11 16.19
N PHE A 32 4.81 -14.26 16.42
CA PHE A 32 5.38 -15.38 17.16
C PHE A 32 4.85 -15.44 18.60
N GLY A 33 4.78 -14.29 19.29
CA GLY A 33 4.20 -14.18 20.62
C GLY A 33 2.72 -14.59 20.67
N VAL A 34 1.91 -14.13 19.71
CA VAL A 34 0.49 -14.48 19.61
C VAL A 34 0.32 -15.99 19.39
N VAL A 35 1.10 -16.60 18.50
CA VAL A 35 1.05 -18.04 18.25
C VAL A 35 1.39 -18.82 19.52
N ILE A 36 2.48 -18.48 20.23
CA ILE A 36 2.84 -19.14 21.49
C ILE A 36 1.74 -19.01 22.53
N GLN A 37 1.17 -17.81 22.69
CA GLN A 37 0.09 -17.57 23.64
C GLN A 37 -1.13 -18.46 23.34
N VAL A 38 -1.50 -18.63 22.07
CA VAL A 38 -2.60 -19.52 21.67
C VAL A 38 -2.27 -20.99 22.01
N MET A 39 -1.03 -21.44 21.82
CA MET A 39 -0.63 -22.82 22.13
C MET A 39 -0.77 -23.14 23.62
N ILE A 40 -0.41 -22.19 24.48
CA ILE A 40 -0.48 -22.35 25.94
C ILE A 40 -1.94 -22.40 26.40
N VAL A 41 -2.82 -21.59 25.82
CA VAL A 41 -4.23 -21.52 26.21
C VAL A 41 -5.00 -22.77 25.77
N ASN A 42 -4.90 -23.15 24.49
CA ASN A 42 -5.55 -24.36 23.97
C ASN A 42 -4.93 -24.82 22.65
N TRP A 43 -4.37 -26.04 22.66
CA TRP A 43 -3.78 -26.66 21.49
C TRP A 43 -4.78 -26.91 20.35
N TRP A 44 -6.07 -27.14 20.65
CA TRP A 44 -7.09 -27.36 19.62
C TRP A 44 -7.37 -26.11 18.77
N SER A 45 -7.07 -24.91 19.27
CA SER A 45 -7.26 -23.64 18.55
C SER A 45 -6.25 -23.39 17.42
N ILE A 46 -5.24 -24.25 17.26
CA ILE A 46 -4.28 -24.21 16.13
C ILE A 46 -4.97 -24.42 14.80
N LEU A 47 -5.86 -25.42 14.73
CA LEU A 47 -6.50 -25.83 13.49
C LEU A 47 -7.29 -24.68 12.85
N PRO A 48 -8.19 -23.97 13.56
CA PRO A 48 -8.89 -22.82 12.99
C PRO A 48 -7.93 -21.66 12.64
N MET A 49 -6.82 -21.50 13.37
CA MET A 49 -5.78 -20.49 13.07
C MET A 49 -5.05 -20.77 11.74
N ILE A 50 -4.74 -22.04 11.44
CA ILE A 50 -4.12 -22.44 10.17
C ILE A 50 -5.07 -22.17 8.99
N VAL A 51 -6.35 -22.53 9.14
CA VAL A 51 -7.37 -22.26 8.12
C VAL A 51 -7.48 -20.76 7.84
N MET A 52 -7.49 -19.95 8.90
CA MET A 52 -7.51 -18.49 8.79
C MET A 52 -6.27 -17.93 8.08
N GLY A 53 -5.08 -18.45 8.42
CA GLY A 53 -3.83 -18.10 7.74
C GLY A 53 -3.85 -18.40 6.24
N PHE A 54 -4.46 -19.51 5.82
CA PHE A 54 -4.62 -19.85 4.41
C PHE A 54 -5.56 -18.87 3.69
N VAL A 55 -6.67 -18.49 4.31
CA VAL A 55 -7.60 -17.48 3.78
C VAL A 55 -6.87 -16.14 3.60
N TYR A 56 -6.09 -15.71 4.59
CA TYR A 56 -5.30 -14.47 4.51
C TYR A 56 -4.28 -14.50 3.38
N TRP A 57 -3.59 -15.63 3.22
CA TRP A 57 -2.63 -15.78 2.13
C TRP A 57 -3.30 -15.63 0.75
N LYS A 58 -4.51 -16.18 0.56
CA LYS A 58 -5.26 -16.02 -0.69
C LYS A 58 -5.68 -14.57 -0.95
N ILE A 59 -6.26 -13.90 0.04
CA ILE A 59 -6.69 -12.50 -0.10
C ILE A 59 -5.48 -11.59 -0.35
N LYS A 60 -4.38 -11.80 0.38
CA LYS A 60 -3.12 -11.08 0.18
C LYS A 60 -2.62 -11.21 -1.25
N ASN A 61 -2.63 -12.41 -1.84
CA ASN A 61 -2.13 -12.61 -3.21
C ASN A 61 -2.94 -11.82 -4.23
N VAL A 62 -4.27 -11.78 -4.07
CA VAL A 62 -5.13 -10.97 -4.93
C VAL A 62 -4.84 -9.48 -4.75
N TYR A 63 -4.79 -9.01 -3.50
CA TYR A 63 -4.48 -7.61 -3.19
C TYR A 63 -3.10 -7.18 -3.71
N ALA A 64 -2.07 -8.04 -3.57
CA ALA A 64 -0.72 -7.74 -4.01
C ALA A 64 -0.65 -7.51 -5.53
N ALA A 65 -1.34 -8.35 -6.31
CA ALA A 65 -1.41 -8.17 -7.76
C ALA A 65 -2.11 -6.85 -8.12
N THR A 66 -3.28 -6.58 -7.54
CA THR A 66 -4.03 -5.35 -7.78
C THR A 66 -3.26 -4.10 -7.36
N ALA A 67 -2.61 -4.11 -6.20
CA ALA A 67 -1.84 -2.99 -5.70
C ALA A 67 -0.60 -2.70 -6.57
N GLN A 68 0.05 -3.73 -7.12
CA GLN A 68 1.15 -3.56 -8.06
C GLN A 68 0.69 -2.88 -9.36
N ASP A 69 -0.45 -3.30 -9.91
CA ASP A 69 -1.01 -2.69 -11.12
C ASP A 69 -1.44 -1.24 -10.90
N LEU A 70 -2.09 -0.94 -9.76
CA LEU A 70 -2.46 0.43 -9.38
C LEU A 70 -1.23 1.32 -9.18
N LYS A 71 -0.19 0.81 -8.50
CA LYS A 71 1.07 1.54 -8.31
C LYS A 71 1.80 1.80 -9.64
N ARG A 72 1.71 0.85 -10.57
CA ARG A 72 2.22 1.03 -11.93
C ARG A 72 1.43 2.11 -12.67
N LEU A 73 0.10 2.12 -12.55
CA LEU A 73 -0.75 3.14 -13.16
C LEU A 73 -0.39 4.54 -12.65
N GLU A 74 -0.28 4.71 -11.32
CA GLU A 74 0.16 5.96 -10.69
C GLU A 74 1.54 6.40 -11.20
N SER A 75 2.49 5.47 -11.31
CA SER A 75 3.83 5.78 -11.82
C SER A 75 3.82 6.24 -13.27
N ILE A 76 2.96 5.65 -14.12
CA ILE A 76 2.87 6.01 -15.55
C ILE A 76 2.17 7.37 -15.72
N SER A 77 1.12 7.66 -14.95
CA SER A 77 0.40 8.95 -15.01
C SER A 77 1.24 10.13 -14.51
N LYS A 78 2.19 9.87 -13.60
CA LYS A 78 3.03 10.90 -13.01
C LYS A 78 4.03 11.52 -13.99
N SER A 79 4.63 10.70 -14.87
CA SER A 79 5.67 11.16 -15.81
C SER A 79 5.23 12.26 -16.79
N PRO A 80 4.08 12.17 -17.51
CA PRO A 80 3.65 13.21 -18.44
C PRO A 80 3.38 14.55 -17.74
N MET A 81 2.79 14.53 -16.53
CA MET A 81 2.55 15.72 -15.72
C MET A 81 3.84 16.51 -15.46
N PHE A 82 4.91 15.82 -15.04
CA PHE A 82 6.22 16.46 -14.82
C PHE A 82 6.86 16.95 -16.12
N SER A 83 6.71 16.21 -17.22
CA SER A 83 7.22 16.63 -18.53
C SER A 83 6.52 17.90 -19.02
N HIS A 84 5.19 17.96 -18.89
CA HIS A 84 4.37 19.13 -19.25
C HIS A 84 4.75 20.35 -18.41
N MET A 85 4.95 20.17 -17.10
CA MET A 85 5.40 21.23 -16.21
C MET A 85 6.79 21.76 -16.59
N ASN A 86 7.74 20.87 -16.90
CA ASN A 86 9.09 21.24 -17.31
C ASN A 86 9.11 22.00 -18.65
N ALA A 87 8.32 21.56 -19.63
CA ALA A 87 8.13 22.25 -20.90
C ALA A 87 7.53 23.65 -20.70
N SER A 88 6.53 23.76 -19.82
CA SER A 88 5.88 25.04 -19.48
C SER A 88 6.84 26.02 -18.82
N PHE A 89 7.72 25.56 -17.93
CA PHE A 89 8.74 26.42 -17.31
C PHE A 89 9.79 26.89 -18.32
N THR A 90 10.21 26.02 -19.23
CA THR A 90 11.20 26.36 -20.26
C THR A 90 10.62 27.33 -21.30
N GLY A 91 9.34 27.16 -21.67
CA GLY A 91 8.65 27.96 -22.68
C GLY A 91 7.81 29.13 -22.14
N LEU A 92 7.99 29.53 -20.88
CA LEU A 92 7.08 30.45 -20.18
C LEU A 92 6.89 31.79 -20.91
N VAL A 93 7.96 32.35 -21.47
CA VAL A 93 7.91 33.63 -22.21
C VAL A 93 7.04 33.49 -23.46
N THR A 94 7.24 32.42 -24.23
CA THR A 94 6.46 32.12 -25.44
C THR A 94 4.98 31.92 -25.15
N ILE A 95 4.66 31.21 -24.07
CA ILE A 95 3.27 30.97 -23.63
C ILE A 95 2.59 32.29 -23.28
N ARG A 96 3.28 33.18 -22.55
CA ARG A 96 2.75 34.50 -22.17
C ARG A 96 2.58 35.41 -23.38
N SER A 97 3.53 35.44 -24.31
CA SER A 97 3.42 36.24 -25.53
C SER A 97 2.30 35.76 -26.46
N ALA A 98 1.99 34.46 -26.44
CA ALA A 98 0.93 33.87 -27.24
C ALA A 98 -0.47 33.92 -26.58
N GLY A 99 -0.58 34.34 -25.31
CA GLY A 99 -1.85 34.34 -24.57
C GLY A 99 -2.43 32.94 -24.33
N ALA A 100 -1.60 31.89 -24.39
CA ALA A 100 -2.04 30.50 -24.37
C ALA A 100 -2.11 29.88 -22.95
N GLN A 101 -2.03 30.69 -21.88
CA GLN A 101 -1.94 30.20 -20.51
C GLN A 101 -3.11 29.27 -20.13
N GLU A 102 -4.34 29.63 -20.49
CA GLU A 102 -5.52 28.85 -20.09
C GLU A 102 -5.63 27.51 -20.80
N ILE A 103 -5.15 27.41 -22.04
CA ILE A 103 -5.15 26.14 -22.78
C ILE A 103 -4.21 25.16 -22.09
N LEU A 104 -2.97 25.60 -21.79
CA LEU A 104 -1.97 24.77 -21.11
C LEU A 104 -2.38 24.44 -19.67
N ARG A 105 -3.06 25.36 -18.98
CA ARG A 105 -3.60 25.11 -17.64
C ARG A 105 -4.63 23.99 -17.67
N LYS A 106 -5.60 24.07 -18.59
CA LYS A 106 -6.62 23.02 -18.75
C LYS A 106 -6.01 21.67 -19.07
N GLU A 107 -4.97 21.63 -19.89
CA GLU A 107 -4.26 20.40 -20.24
C GLU A 107 -3.48 19.83 -19.05
N PHE A 108 -2.87 20.69 -18.22
CA PHE A 108 -2.25 20.28 -16.97
C PHE A 108 -3.27 19.72 -15.96
N ASP A 109 -4.41 20.40 -15.80
CA ASP A 109 -5.48 19.97 -14.89
C ASP A 109 -5.98 18.57 -15.26
N GLN A 110 -6.15 18.27 -16.56
CA GLN A 110 -6.52 16.94 -17.02
C GLN A 110 -5.49 15.86 -16.66
N GLN A 111 -4.19 16.14 -16.81
CA GLN A 111 -3.13 15.20 -16.43
C GLN A 111 -3.06 15.00 -14.91
N GLN A 112 -3.29 16.07 -14.15
CA GLN A 112 -3.33 16.04 -12.70
C GLN A 112 -4.52 15.22 -12.18
N ASP A 113 -5.70 15.35 -12.79
CA ASP A 113 -6.90 14.59 -12.42
C ASP A 113 -6.67 13.08 -12.60
N VAL A 114 -6.06 12.66 -13.72
CA VAL A 114 -5.73 11.25 -13.97
C VAL A 114 -4.76 10.72 -12.92
N ASN A 115 -3.70 11.47 -12.61
CA ASN A 115 -2.71 11.07 -11.61
C ASN A 115 -3.31 11.01 -10.20
N THR A 116 -4.15 11.98 -9.85
CA THR A 116 -4.82 12.05 -8.54
C THR A 116 -5.82 10.90 -8.39
N GLY A 117 -6.58 10.59 -9.45
CA GLY A 117 -7.47 9.44 -9.50
C GLY A 117 -6.73 8.12 -9.28
N ALA A 118 -5.60 7.91 -9.96
CA ALA A 118 -4.78 6.71 -9.78
C ALA A 118 -4.24 6.57 -8.35
N SER A 119 -3.75 7.65 -7.76
CA SER A 119 -3.24 7.65 -6.38
C SER A 119 -4.36 7.41 -5.35
N SER A 120 -5.53 8.04 -5.56
CA SER A 120 -6.69 7.81 -4.69
C SER A 120 -7.17 6.35 -4.74
N LEU A 121 -7.16 5.72 -5.92
CA LEU A 121 -7.52 4.30 -6.05
C LEU A 121 -6.58 3.39 -5.25
N LEU A 122 -5.29 3.69 -5.22
CA LEU A 122 -4.31 2.93 -4.44
C LEU A 122 -4.63 3.02 -2.93
N ILE A 123 -4.90 4.23 -2.43
CA ILE A 123 -5.25 4.47 -1.03
C ILE A 123 -6.56 3.75 -0.66
N THR A 124 -7.62 3.94 -1.47
CA THR A 124 -8.93 3.33 -1.21
C THR A 124 -8.89 1.81 -1.28
N THR A 125 -8.12 1.23 -2.21
CA THR A 125 -7.96 -0.24 -2.31
C THR A 125 -7.22 -0.79 -1.10
N GLY A 126 -6.19 -0.08 -0.61
CA GLY A 126 -5.50 -0.45 0.63
C GLY A 126 -6.41 -0.40 1.86
N ALA A 127 -7.22 0.65 1.99
CA ALA A 127 -8.21 0.76 3.06
C ALA A 127 -9.27 -0.35 2.99
N ALA A 128 -9.80 -0.64 1.80
CA ALA A 128 -10.78 -1.71 1.60
C ALA A 128 -10.20 -3.08 1.98
N PHE A 129 -8.95 -3.37 1.59
CA PHE A 129 -8.27 -4.61 1.98
C PHE A 129 -8.12 -4.72 3.51
N GLY A 130 -7.72 -3.64 4.19
CA GLY A 130 -7.67 -3.60 5.65
C GLY A 130 -9.03 -3.89 6.29
N LEU A 131 -10.09 -3.22 5.83
CA LEU A 131 -11.45 -3.45 6.30
C LEU A 131 -11.90 -4.91 6.12
N TRP A 132 -11.61 -5.53 4.97
CA TRP A 132 -11.93 -6.93 4.75
C TRP A 132 -11.20 -7.87 5.71
N LEU A 133 -9.91 -7.64 5.97
CA LEU A 133 -9.17 -8.44 6.94
C LEU A 133 -9.71 -8.26 8.37
N ASP A 134 -10.05 -7.04 8.76
CA ASP A 134 -10.61 -6.74 10.08
C ASP A 134 -11.96 -7.41 10.28
N LEU A 135 -12.84 -7.39 9.27
CA LEU A 135 -14.13 -8.07 9.31
C LEU A 135 -13.97 -9.59 9.51
N ILE A 136 -13.07 -10.23 8.76
CA ILE A 136 -12.84 -11.68 8.90
C ILE A 136 -12.20 -11.97 10.27
N THR A 137 -11.27 -11.12 10.75
CA THR A 137 -10.69 -11.24 12.10
C THR A 137 -11.77 -11.17 13.17
N MET A 138 -12.70 -10.21 13.07
CA MET A 138 -13.78 -10.05 14.04
C MET A 138 -14.68 -11.28 14.11
N ILE A 139 -15.09 -11.82 12.96
CA ILE A 139 -15.89 -13.05 12.89
C ILE A 139 -15.14 -14.21 13.53
N PHE A 140 -13.85 -14.35 13.22
CA PHE A 140 -12.99 -15.41 13.77
C PHE A 140 -12.87 -15.33 15.30
N ILE A 141 -12.61 -14.13 15.84
CA ILE A 141 -12.50 -13.92 17.29
C ILE A 141 -13.85 -14.23 17.97
N ALA A 142 -14.97 -13.80 17.39
CA ALA A 142 -16.31 -14.08 17.93
C ALA A 142 -16.62 -15.58 17.99
N LEU A 143 -16.23 -16.35 16.96
CA LEU A 143 -16.40 -17.80 16.94
C LEU A 143 -15.49 -18.49 17.97
N LEU A 144 -14.23 -18.06 18.07
CA LEU A 144 -13.30 -18.61 19.05
C LEU A 144 -13.77 -18.36 20.48
N THR A 145 -14.16 -17.13 20.81
CA THR A 145 -14.63 -16.79 22.17
C THR A 145 -15.88 -17.57 22.53
N TYR A 146 -16.84 -17.73 21.62
CA TYR A 146 -18.03 -18.55 21.86
C TYR A 146 -17.69 -20.02 22.06
N SER A 147 -16.77 -20.58 21.26
CA SER A 147 -16.28 -21.96 21.44
C SER A 147 -15.60 -22.16 22.80
N PHE A 148 -14.88 -21.16 23.31
CA PHE A 148 -14.26 -21.24 24.64
C PHE A 148 -15.28 -21.20 25.78
N VAL A 149 -16.40 -20.50 25.62
CA VAL A 149 -17.48 -20.47 26.62
C VAL A 149 -18.18 -21.83 26.69
N ILE A 150 -18.53 -22.41 25.54
CA ILE A 150 -19.25 -23.70 25.50
C ILE A 150 -18.39 -24.85 26.03
N VAL A 151 -17.09 -24.89 25.71
CA VAL A 151 -16.19 -25.98 26.14
C VAL A 151 -15.90 -25.96 27.65
N LYS A 152 -16.29 -24.88 28.35
CA LYS A 152 -16.08 -24.74 29.80
C LYS A 152 -17.29 -25.17 30.65
N ASP A 153 -18.41 -25.50 30.02
CA ASP A 153 -19.56 -26.23 30.61
C ASP A 153 -19.46 -27.73 30.30
#